data_AF-A0A975BAD4-F1
#
_entry.id   AF-A0A975BAD4-F1
#
_cell.length_a   1.000
_cell.length_b   1.000
_cell.length_c   1.000
_cell.angle_alpha   90.00
_cell.angle_beta   90.00
_cell.angle_gamma   90.00
#
_symmetry.space_group_name_H-M   'P 1'
#
loop_
_entity.id
_entity.type
_entity.pdbx_description
1 polymer ?
#
loop_
_entity_poly.entity_id
_entity_poly.type
_entity_poly.pdbx_seq_one_letter_code
_entity_poly.pdbx_strand_id
1 'polypeptide(L)'
;MNLLLRTGIIFFLLSFFTIQAPCAGTLSEDYQELVAKRVELENKRKDFETRLAALASQKKSLTIVFYQCISQKDKEYWEQKLTEANDANTSLEKERLELADLRKKIGDIRSKKEEQRIEIEQKHTRKGPGTQYEIDFREYMDALQNEYYTILEQELFPGYESYTRHVNEYINFLKTTVGKCMKLD
;
A
#
# COMPACT_ATOMS: atom_id res chain seq x y z
N MET A 1 -74.62 7.94 -36.84
CA MET A 1 -75.39 8.41 -35.68
C MET A 1 -75.49 7.24 -34.71
N ASN A 2 -74.80 7.33 -33.55
CA ASN A 2 -75.10 6.70 -32.25
C ASN A 2 -75.27 5.15 -32.19
N LEU A 3 -74.80 4.40 -31.19
CA LEU A 3 -74.01 4.62 -29.98
C LEU A 3 -73.74 3.20 -29.42
N LEU A 4 -72.55 2.98 -28.85
CA LEU A 4 -72.25 2.15 -27.66
C LEU A 4 -72.88 0.75 -27.49
N LEU A 5 -72.01 -0.27 -27.34
CA LEU A 5 -72.01 -1.04 -26.09
C LEU A 5 -70.59 -1.48 -25.73
N ARG A 6 -70.21 -1.14 -24.49
CA ARG A 6 -68.91 -1.39 -23.84
C ARG A 6 -68.92 -2.77 -23.17
N THR A 7 -67.88 -3.55 -23.40
CA THR A 7 -67.30 -4.54 -22.48
C THR A 7 -65.78 -4.45 -22.73
N GLY A 8 -64.88 -4.17 -21.79
CA GLY A 8 -64.91 -4.41 -20.35
C GLY A 8 -63.95 -5.55 -20.01
N ILE A 9 -62.67 -5.48 -20.41
CA ILE A 9 -61.63 -6.38 -19.91
C ILE A 9 -60.44 -5.55 -19.44
N ILE A 10 -60.36 -5.41 -18.12
CA ILE A 10 -59.22 -4.90 -17.36
C ILE A 10 -58.21 -6.05 -17.30
N PHE A 11 -57.07 -5.94 -18.00
CA PHE A 11 -55.95 -6.86 -17.79
C PHE A 11 -55.06 -6.33 -16.67
N PHE A 12 -55.00 -7.15 -15.63
CA PHE A 12 -54.26 -6.94 -14.40
C PHE A 12 -52.74 -7.06 -14.63
N LEU A 13 -52.01 -6.18 -13.96
CA LEU A 13 -50.58 -6.23 -13.59
C LEU A 13 -49.91 -7.61 -13.71
N LEU A 14 -48.71 -7.63 -14.32
CA LEU A 14 -47.56 -8.37 -13.78
C LEU A 14 -46.26 -7.73 -14.27
N SER A 15 -45.78 -6.79 -13.47
CA SER A 15 -44.44 -6.23 -13.51
C SER A 15 -43.42 -7.34 -13.22
N PHE A 16 -42.89 -7.98 -14.26
CA PHE A 16 -41.65 -8.75 -14.15
C PHE A 16 -40.47 -7.78 -14.21
N PHE A 17 -40.27 -7.01 -13.14
CA PHE A 17 -38.92 -6.55 -12.79
C PHE A 17 -38.22 -7.76 -12.18
N THR A 18 -37.57 -8.56 -13.01
CA THR A 18 -36.54 -9.47 -12.53
C THR A 18 -35.42 -8.61 -11.97
N ILE A 19 -35.41 -8.44 -10.65
CA ILE A 19 -34.22 -8.04 -9.93
C ILE A 19 -33.20 -9.14 -10.23
N GLN A 20 -32.29 -8.88 -11.17
CA GLN A 20 -31.07 -9.65 -11.28
C GLN A 20 -30.32 -9.40 -9.97
N ALA A 21 -30.44 -10.34 -9.03
CA ALA A 21 -29.50 -10.44 -7.95
C ALA A 21 -28.11 -10.45 -8.59
N PRO A 22 -27.15 -9.61 -8.15
CA PRO A 22 -25.78 -9.75 -8.60
C PRO A 22 -25.38 -11.20 -8.32
N CYS A 23 -25.06 -11.96 -9.37
CA CYS A 23 -24.58 -13.32 -9.23
C CYS A 23 -23.31 -13.23 -8.39
N ALA A 24 -23.39 -13.62 -7.12
CA ALA A 24 -22.22 -13.77 -6.27
C ALA A 24 -21.27 -14.74 -6.99
N GLY A 25 -20.01 -14.32 -7.18
CA GLY A 25 -18.97 -15.15 -7.74
C GLY A 25 -18.83 -16.45 -6.95
N THR A 26 -18.35 -17.49 -7.60
CA THR A 26 -18.01 -18.72 -6.85
C THR A 26 -16.86 -18.40 -5.89
N LEU A 27 -16.80 -19.09 -4.74
CA LEU A 27 -15.70 -18.93 -3.78
C LEU A 27 -14.30 -19.01 -4.43
N SER A 28 -14.17 -19.84 -5.47
CA SER A 28 -12.92 -19.98 -6.22
C SER A 28 -12.57 -18.73 -7.03
N GLU A 29 -13.54 -18.08 -7.66
CA GLU A 29 -13.32 -16.86 -8.44
C GLU A 29 -12.96 -15.71 -7.52
N ASP A 30 -13.73 -15.51 -6.45
CA ASP A 30 -13.45 -14.48 -5.44
C ASP A 30 -12.04 -14.65 -4.86
N TYR A 31 -11.63 -15.89 -4.60
CA TYR A 31 -10.29 -16.17 -4.07
C TYR A 31 -9.18 -15.90 -5.10
N GLN A 32 -9.41 -16.21 -6.37
CA GLN A 32 -8.43 -15.91 -7.44
C GLN A 32 -8.22 -14.41 -7.61
N GLU A 33 -9.30 -13.62 -7.59
CA GLU A 33 -9.21 -12.15 -7.62
C GLU A 33 -8.41 -11.63 -6.43
N LEU A 34 -8.70 -12.14 -5.24
CA LEU A 34 -7.99 -11.78 -4.03
C LEU A 34 -6.48 -12.13 -4.10
N VAL A 35 -6.13 -13.31 -4.62
CA VAL A 35 -4.72 -13.71 -4.84
C VAL A 35 -4.04 -12.79 -5.86
N ALA A 36 -4.73 -12.41 -6.94
CA ALA A 36 -4.20 -11.48 -7.92
C ALA A 36 -3.89 -10.11 -7.27
N LYS A 37 -4.82 -9.58 -6.47
CA LYS A 37 -4.62 -8.34 -5.70
C LYS A 37 -3.43 -8.48 -4.74
N ARG A 38 -3.27 -9.60 -4.04
CA ARG A 38 -2.09 -9.85 -3.18
C ARG A 38 -0.79 -9.68 -3.97
N VAL A 39 -0.69 -10.32 -5.13
CA VAL A 39 0.52 -10.31 -5.96
C VAL A 39 0.83 -8.89 -6.44
N GLU A 40 -0.19 -8.14 -6.86
CA GLU A 40 -0.04 -6.73 -7.23
C GLU A 40 0.54 -5.90 -6.08
N LEU A 41 -0.05 -5.99 -4.89
CA LEU A 41 0.41 -5.26 -3.71
C LEU A 41 1.83 -5.65 -3.29
N GLU A 42 2.18 -6.93 -3.38
CA GLU A 42 3.54 -7.40 -3.10
C GLU A 42 4.57 -6.87 -4.11
N ASN A 43 4.20 -6.81 -5.38
CA ASN A 43 5.06 -6.24 -6.42
C ASN A 43 5.25 -4.73 -6.20
N LYS A 44 4.16 -3.99 -5.94
CA LYS A 44 4.23 -2.57 -5.58
C LYS A 44 5.14 -2.33 -4.38
N ARG A 45 5.06 -3.17 -3.34
CA ARG A 45 5.97 -3.10 -2.19
C ARG A 45 7.44 -3.29 -2.59
N LYS A 46 7.74 -4.31 -3.39
CA LYS A 46 9.12 -4.61 -3.86
C LYS A 46 9.69 -3.46 -4.70
N ASP A 47 8.86 -2.83 -5.52
CA ASP A 47 9.27 -1.67 -6.31
C ASP A 47 9.68 -0.49 -5.43
N PHE A 48 8.89 -0.19 -4.39
CA PHE A 48 9.27 0.82 -3.41
C PHE A 48 10.58 0.46 -2.68
N GLU A 49 10.73 -0.78 -2.22
CA GLU A 49 11.94 -1.23 -1.53
C GLU A 49 13.19 -1.09 -2.41
N THR A 50 13.07 -1.42 -3.69
CA THR A 50 14.14 -1.27 -4.68
C THR A 50 14.52 0.20 -4.88
N ARG A 51 13.52 1.08 -5.05
CA ARG A 51 13.74 2.53 -5.20
C ARG A 51 14.37 3.14 -3.96
N LEU A 52 13.91 2.76 -2.76
CA LEU A 52 14.44 3.25 -1.50
C LEU A 52 15.89 2.78 -1.27
N ALA A 53 16.24 1.56 -1.67
CA ALA A 53 17.63 1.09 -1.61
C ALA A 53 18.57 1.93 -2.49
N ALA A 54 18.14 2.25 -3.71
CA ALA A 54 18.89 3.11 -4.62
C ALA A 54 19.07 4.53 -4.04
N LEU A 55 17.98 5.12 -3.53
CA LEU A 55 18.02 6.45 -2.90
C LEU A 55 18.87 6.47 -1.64
N ALA A 56 18.84 5.43 -0.81
CA ALA A 56 19.67 5.33 0.38
C ALA A 56 21.17 5.31 0.02
N SER A 57 21.54 4.58 -1.04
CA SER A 57 22.91 4.56 -1.55
C SER A 57 23.34 5.94 -2.06
N GLN A 58 22.50 6.60 -2.85
CA GLN A 58 22.75 7.96 -3.34
C GLN A 58 22.88 8.98 -2.20
N LYS A 59 21.97 8.94 -1.21
CA LYS A 59 22.01 9.78 -0.01
C LYS A 59 23.35 9.60 0.69
N LYS A 60 23.75 8.35 0.98
CA LYS A 60 25.00 8.03 1.67
C LYS A 60 26.21 8.62 0.96
N SER A 61 26.34 8.42 -0.34
CA SER A 61 27.46 8.96 -1.11
C SER A 61 27.48 10.49 -1.10
N LEU A 62 26.34 11.15 -1.28
CA LEU A 62 26.26 12.61 -1.26
C LEU A 62 26.54 13.20 0.12
N THR A 63 26.08 12.55 1.19
CA THR A 63 26.36 12.97 2.57
C THR A 63 27.87 12.98 2.85
N ILE A 64 28.60 11.97 2.38
CA ILE A 64 30.07 11.94 2.50
C ILE A 64 30.70 13.14 1.79
N VAL A 65 30.33 13.39 0.54
CA VAL A 65 30.86 14.51 -0.25
C VAL A 65 30.52 15.86 0.37
N PHE A 66 29.31 16.01 0.90
CA PHE A 66 28.85 17.21 1.60
C PHE A 66 29.75 17.55 2.80
N TYR A 67 29.95 16.61 3.72
CA TYR A 67 30.76 16.87 4.91
C TYR A 67 32.24 17.03 4.57
N GLN A 68 32.77 16.29 3.58
CA GLN A 68 34.13 16.48 3.10
C GLN A 68 34.34 17.90 2.56
N CYS A 69 33.42 18.39 1.72
CA CYS A 69 33.54 19.72 1.13
C CYS A 69 33.48 20.82 2.20
N ILE A 70 32.45 20.77 3.07
CA ILE A 70 32.25 21.82 4.07
C ILE A 70 33.36 21.83 5.13
N SER A 71 33.94 20.67 5.47
CA SER A 71 35.06 20.60 6.44
C SER A 71 36.31 21.38 6.02
N GLN A 72 36.45 21.70 4.74
CA GLN A 72 37.59 22.45 4.18
C GLN A 72 37.30 23.95 4.05
N LYS A 73 36.12 24.41 4.50
CA LYS A 73 35.66 25.79 4.36
C LYS A 73 35.46 26.43 5.71
N ASP A 74 35.26 27.76 5.70
CA ASP A 74 34.98 28.51 6.91
C ASP A 74 33.70 28.02 7.59
N LYS A 75 33.81 27.64 8.88
CA LYS A 75 32.73 26.97 9.61
C LYS A 75 31.55 27.90 9.83
N GLU A 76 31.78 29.18 10.13
CA GLU A 76 30.73 30.16 10.39
C GLU A 76 29.84 30.35 9.16
N TYR A 77 30.44 30.43 7.96
CA TYR A 77 29.69 30.52 6.71
C TYR A 77 28.76 29.33 6.45
N TRP A 78 29.15 28.11 6.87
CA TRP A 78 28.41 26.87 6.59
C TRP A 78 27.55 26.34 7.74
N GLU A 79 27.59 26.98 8.91
CA GLU A 79 26.94 26.48 10.11
C GLU A 79 25.45 26.21 9.90
N GLN A 80 24.73 27.14 9.25
CA GLN A 80 23.32 26.95 8.94
C GLN A 80 23.06 25.70 8.10
N LYS A 81 23.92 25.41 7.11
CA LYS A 81 23.76 24.25 6.23
C LYS A 81 24.08 22.95 6.94
N LEU A 82 25.02 22.96 7.89
CA LEU A 82 25.29 21.81 8.75
C LEU A 82 24.09 21.49 9.64
N THR A 83 23.46 22.52 10.23
CA THR A 83 22.26 22.36 11.04
C THR A 83 21.09 21.82 10.22
N GLU A 84 20.79 22.43 9.07
CA GLU A 84 19.74 21.95 8.14
C GLU A 84 19.97 20.48 7.74
N ALA A 85 21.22 20.08 7.48
CA ALA A 85 21.55 18.72 7.11
C ALA A 85 21.33 17.72 8.26
N ASN A 86 21.74 18.08 9.47
CA ASN A 86 21.59 17.25 10.65
C ASN A 86 20.11 17.07 11.03
N ASP A 87 19.32 18.14 10.96
CA ASP A 87 17.89 18.11 11.24
C ASP A 87 17.15 17.25 10.22
N ALA A 88 17.42 17.44 8.93
CA ALA A 88 16.84 16.64 7.86
C ALA A 88 17.22 15.15 8.00
N ASN A 89 18.48 14.85 8.32
CA ASN A 89 18.91 13.47 8.49
C ASN A 89 18.27 12.81 9.72
N THR A 90 18.07 13.55 10.81
CA THR A 90 17.36 13.08 12.01
C THR A 90 15.89 12.78 11.71
N SER A 91 15.19 13.67 11.00
CA SER A 91 13.81 13.45 10.57
C SER A 91 13.68 12.22 9.67
N LEU A 92 14.58 12.09 8.67
CA LEU A 92 14.60 10.93 7.78
C LEU A 92 14.89 9.62 8.51
N GLU A 93 15.72 9.64 9.56
CA GLU A 93 15.98 8.44 10.35
C GLU A 93 14.75 8.02 11.14
N LYS A 94 14.01 8.98 11.71
CA LYS A 94 12.75 8.71 12.41
C LYS A 94 11.73 8.05 11.47
N GLU A 95 11.49 8.62 10.29
CA GLU A 95 10.57 8.05 9.30
C GLU A 95 11.02 6.66 8.84
N ARG A 96 12.33 6.44 8.68
CA ARG A 96 12.89 5.12 8.33
C ARG A 96 12.57 4.07 9.38
N LEU A 97 12.66 4.42 10.66
CA LEU A 97 12.36 3.52 11.77
C LEU A 97 10.86 3.23 11.86
N GLU A 98 10.01 4.24 11.72
CA GLU A 98 8.55 4.07 11.67
C GLU A 98 8.14 3.11 10.53
N LEU A 99 8.74 3.26 9.34
CA LEU A 99 8.53 2.34 8.24
C LEU A 99 9.05 0.92 8.52
N ALA A 100 10.18 0.78 9.22
CA ALA A 100 10.72 -0.52 9.58
C ALA A 100 9.78 -1.27 10.54
N ASP A 101 9.24 -0.58 11.54
CA ASP A 101 8.26 -1.13 12.49
C ASP A 101 6.96 -1.51 11.79
N LEU A 102 6.45 -0.66 10.90
CA LEU A 102 5.27 -0.95 10.11
C LEU A 102 5.47 -2.18 9.21
N ARG A 103 6.62 -2.30 8.53
CA ARG A 103 6.96 -3.47 7.71
C ARG A 103 6.99 -4.75 8.54
N LYS A 104 7.52 -4.69 9.76
CA LYS A 104 7.53 -5.83 10.69
C LYS A 104 6.10 -6.25 11.06
N LYS A 105 5.26 -5.29 11.48
CA LYS A 105 3.84 -5.52 11.81
C LYS A 105 3.10 -6.18 10.64
N ILE A 106 3.30 -5.69 9.41
CA ILE A 106 2.71 -6.23 8.19
C ILE A 106 3.21 -7.64 7.90
N GLY A 107 4.50 -7.92 8.13
CA GLY A 107 5.08 -9.25 8.04
C GLY A 107 4.41 -10.24 9.00
N ASP A 108 4.21 -9.84 10.25
CA ASP A 108 3.54 -10.68 11.27
C ASP A 108 2.07 -10.95 10.90
N ILE A 109 1.34 -9.95 10.42
CA ILE A 109 -0.05 -10.11 9.94
C ILE A 109 -0.09 -11.11 8.79
N ARG A 110 0.79 -10.96 7.79
CA ARG A 110 0.85 -11.87 6.64
C ARG A 110 1.08 -13.32 7.09
N SER A 111 2.06 -13.55 7.97
CA SER A 111 2.36 -14.91 8.46
C SER A 111 1.16 -15.52 9.18
N LYS A 112 0.48 -14.75 10.05
CA LYS A 112 -0.74 -15.21 10.73
C LYS A 112 -1.87 -15.54 9.75
N LYS A 113 -2.08 -14.73 8.71
CA LYS A 113 -3.09 -15.02 7.69
C LYS A 113 -2.74 -16.28 6.89
N GLU A 114 -1.45 -16.51 6.62
CA GLU A 114 -1.01 -17.74 5.97
C GLU A 114 -1.27 -18.99 6.83
N GLU A 115 -0.98 -18.92 8.12
CA GLU A 115 -1.28 -19.97 9.10
C GLU A 115 -2.78 -20.25 9.15
N GLN A 116 -3.63 -19.22 9.26
CA GLN A 116 -5.09 -19.35 9.25
C GLN A 116 -5.61 -20.06 7.99
N ARG A 117 -5.08 -19.73 6.80
CA ARG A 117 -5.47 -20.41 5.57
C ARG A 117 -5.16 -21.91 5.66
N ILE A 118 -3.95 -22.25 6.09
CA ILE A 118 -3.51 -23.65 6.22
C ILE A 118 -4.39 -24.41 7.21
N GLU A 119 -4.73 -23.80 8.35
CA GLU A 119 -5.61 -24.41 9.35
C GLU A 119 -7.01 -24.70 8.80
N ILE A 120 -7.62 -23.74 8.06
CA ILE A 120 -8.93 -23.95 7.41
C ILE A 120 -8.85 -25.11 6.42
N GLU A 121 -7.80 -25.15 5.61
CA GLU A 121 -7.59 -26.19 4.60
C GLU A 121 -7.42 -27.59 5.21
N GLN A 122 -6.82 -27.69 6.40
CA GLN A 122 -6.62 -28.95 7.14
C GLN A 122 -7.85 -29.37 7.94
N LYS A 123 -8.58 -28.42 8.52
CA LYS A 123 -9.74 -28.66 9.39
C LYS A 123 -10.92 -29.29 8.64
N HIS A 124 -11.12 -28.95 7.37
CA HIS A 124 -12.32 -29.33 6.63
C HIS A 124 -12.05 -30.38 5.55
N THR A 125 -12.67 -31.55 5.72
CA THR A 125 -12.61 -32.64 4.73
C THR A 125 -13.60 -32.45 3.58
N ARG A 126 -14.74 -31.78 3.84
CA ARG A 126 -15.75 -31.44 2.83
C ARG A 126 -15.63 -29.98 2.44
N LYS A 127 -15.40 -29.73 1.16
CA LYS A 127 -15.29 -28.39 0.56
C LYS A 127 -16.43 -28.18 -0.44
N GLY A 128 -16.91 -26.94 -0.54
CA GLY A 128 -17.92 -26.56 -1.53
C GLY A 128 -19.01 -25.65 -0.99
N PRO A 129 -19.99 -25.28 -1.83
CA PRO A 129 -21.02 -24.32 -1.49
C PRO A 129 -21.84 -24.72 -0.26
N GLY A 130 -22.09 -23.76 0.65
CA GLY A 130 -22.90 -23.94 1.85
C GLY A 130 -22.24 -24.80 2.94
N THR A 131 -20.94 -25.06 2.85
CA THR A 131 -20.19 -25.81 3.87
C THR A 131 -19.55 -24.87 4.89
N GLN A 132 -19.20 -25.40 6.07
CA GLN A 132 -18.41 -24.64 7.05
C GLN A 132 -17.05 -24.20 6.48
N TYR A 133 -16.48 -24.98 5.56
CA TYR A 133 -15.27 -24.58 4.84
C TYR A 133 -15.47 -23.26 4.09
N GLU A 134 -16.56 -23.11 3.33
CA GLU A 134 -16.81 -21.86 2.60
C GLU A 134 -16.96 -20.68 3.55
N ILE A 135 -17.69 -20.86 4.66
CA ILE A 135 -17.87 -19.80 5.67
C ILE A 135 -16.52 -19.38 6.25
N ASP A 136 -15.76 -20.33 6.80
CA ASP A 136 -14.44 -20.06 7.40
C ASP A 136 -13.48 -19.43 6.38
N PHE A 137 -13.52 -19.86 5.11
CA PHE A 137 -12.64 -19.34 4.07
C PHE A 137 -13.04 -17.94 3.60
N ARG A 138 -14.35 -17.62 3.55
CA ARG A 138 -14.83 -16.26 3.28
C ARG A 138 -14.45 -15.30 4.41
N GLU A 139 -14.58 -15.73 5.66
CA GLU A 139 -14.11 -14.95 6.82
C GLU A 139 -12.60 -14.69 6.74
N TYR A 140 -11.81 -15.69 6.34
CA TYR A 140 -10.38 -15.51 6.08
C TYR A 140 -10.12 -14.48 4.97
N MET A 141 -10.85 -14.55 3.86
CA MET A 141 -10.71 -13.62 2.74
C MET A 141 -11.05 -12.17 3.16
N ASP A 142 -12.15 -11.98 3.89
CA ASP A 142 -12.53 -10.69 4.45
C ASP A 142 -11.46 -10.15 5.40
N ALA A 143 -10.92 -11.02 6.26
CA ALA A 143 -9.87 -10.62 7.20
C ALA A 143 -8.56 -10.28 6.48
N LEU A 144 -8.23 -10.97 5.38
CA LEU A 144 -7.06 -10.65 4.55
C LEU A 144 -7.23 -9.29 3.86
N GLN A 145 -8.42 -8.99 3.33
CA GLN A 145 -8.75 -7.67 2.78
C GLN A 145 -8.62 -6.58 3.85
N ASN A 146 -9.30 -6.76 4.99
CA ASN A 146 -9.48 -5.71 5.97
C ASN A 146 -8.25 -5.48 6.88
N GLU A 147 -7.48 -6.50 7.18
CA GLU A 147 -6.34 -6.39 8.10
C GLU A 147 -5.00 -6.28 7.39
N TYR A 148 -4.84 -6.90 6.21
CA TYR A 148 -3.56 -6.92 5.50
C TYR A 148 -3.54 -5.96 4.31
N TYR A 149 -4.56 -5.96 3.44
CA TYR A 149 -4.55 -5.03 2.30
C TYR A 149 -4.76 -3.59 2.74
N THR A 150 -5.70 -3.36 3.67
CA THR A 150 -5.93 -2.02 4.24
C THR A 150 -4.65 -1.39 4.78
N ILE A 151 -3.86 -2.10 5.59
CA ILE A 151 -2.62 -1.54 6.16
C ILE A 151 -1.55 -1.29 5.09
N LEU A 152 -1.49 -2.12 4.04
CA LEU A 152 -0.60 -1.87 2.91
C LEU A 152 -1.00 -0.59 2.17
N GLU A 153 -2.28 -0.46 1.85
CA GLU A 153 -2.83 0.62 1.02
C GLU A 153 -2.91 1.96 1.75
N GLN A 154 -3.27 1.94 3.04
CA GLN A 154 -3.54 3.15 3.82
C GLN A 154 -2.37 3.62 4.68
N GLU A 155 -1.47 2.72 5.07
CA GLU A 155 -0.34 3.07 5.94
C GLU A 155 1.00 2.91 5.20
N LEU A 156 1.29 1.71 4.67
CA LEU A 156 2.63 1.41 4.15
C LEU A 156 2.97 2.21 2.88
N PHE A 157 2.10 2.17 1.87
CA PHE A 157 2.39 2.86 0.61
C PHE A 157 2.42 4.38 0.75
N PRO A 158 1.46 5.02 1.46
CA PRO A 158 1.57 6.45 1.74
C PRO A 158 2.84 6.80 2.54
N GLY A 159 3.23 5.95 3.50
CA GLY A 159 4.49 6.10 4.22
C GLY A 159 5.71 6.02 3.31
N TYR A 160 5.75 5.05 2.38
CA TYR A 160 6.80 4.94 1.38
C TYR A 160 6.85 6.14 0.43
N GLU A 161 5.70 6.65 -0.02
CA GLU A 161 5.62 7.84 -0.87
C GLU A 161 6.17 9.08 -0.15
N SER A 162 5.72 9.30 1.09
CA SER A 162 6.21 10.41 1.92
C SER A 162 7.71 10.33 2.15
N TYR A 163 8.21 9.18 2.60
CA TYR A 163 9.64 8.98 2.86
C TYR A 163 10.47 9.14 1.59
N THR A 164 10.01 8.57 0.46
CA THR A 164 10.67 8.72 -0.84
C THR A 164 10.78 10.20 -1.24
N ARG A 165 9.72 10.97 -1.03
CA ARG A 165 9.73 12.41 -1.32
C ARG A 165 10.76 13.14 -0.45
N HIS A 166 10.74 12.94 0.87
CA HIS A 166 11.69 13.59 1.78
C HIS A 166 13.15 13.19 1.51
N VAL A 167 13.43 11.92 1.18
CA VAL A 167 14.79 11.51 0.80
C VAL A 167 15.25 12.22 -0.48
N ASN A 168 14.37 12.39 -1.47
CA ASN A 168 14.70 13.13 -2.69
C ASN A 168 14.95 14.62 -2.42
N GLU A 169 14.12 15.26 -1.59
CA GLU A 169 14.31 16.65 -1.16
C GLU A 169 15.68 16.82 -0.49
N TYR A 170 16.04 15.92 0.42
CA TYR A 170 17.35 15.95 1.08
C TYR A 170 18.52 15.68 0.11
N ILE A 171 18.38 14.74 -0.82
CA ILE A 171 19.37 14.52 -1.89
C ILE A 171 19.59 15.78 -2.72
N ASN A 172 18.51 16.51 -3.06
CA ASN A 172 18.61 17.76 -3.82
C ASN A 172 19.26 18.88 -3.01
N PHE A 173 18.96 18.97 -1.71
CA PHE A 173 19.65 19.85 -0.78
C PHE A 173 21.16 19.57 -0.76
N LEU A 174 21.56 18.29 -0.63
CA LEU A 174 22.98 17.90 -0.61
C LEU A 174 23.67 18.26 -1.93
N LYS A 175 23.07 17.92 -3.08
CA LYS A 175 23.61 18.26 -4.40
C LYS A 175 23.82 19.76 -4.57
N THR A 176 22.81 20.56 -4.21
CA THR A 176 22.86 22.02 -4.33
C THR A 176 23.96 22.59 -3.44
N THR A 177 24.07 22.09 -2.21
CA THR A 177 25.04 22.58 -1.24
C THR A 177 26.46 22.21 -1.63
N VAL A 178 26.69 20.96 -2.04
CA VAL A 178 27.99 20.51 -2.60
C VAL A 178 28.37 21.36 -3.81
N GLY A 179 27.44 21.59 -4.74
CA GLY A 179 27.69 22.41 -5.92
C GLY A 179 28.05 23.86 -5.61
N LYS A 180 27.55 24.44 -4.50
CA LYS A 180 27.98 25.75 -4.01
C LYS A 180 29.35 25.68 -3.35
N CYS A 181 29.58 24.68 -2.50
CA CYS A 181 30.83 24.51 -1.78
C CYS A 181 32.03 24.31 -2.72
N MET A 182 31.85 23.58 -3.83
CA MET A 182 32.87 23.39 -4.86
C MET A 182 33.15 24.63 -5.72
N LYS A 183 32.31 25.68 -5.66
CA LYS A 183 32.47 26.93 -6.44
C LYS A 183 33.07 28.08 -5.63
N LEU A 184 33.06 27.94 -4.31
CA LEU A 184 33.66 28.89 -3.39
C LEU A 184 35.12 28.45 -3.22
N ASP A 185 35.99 28.82 -4.16
CA ASP A 185 37.44 28.63 -4.00
C ASP A 185 37.98 29.56 -2.91
#